data_AF-A0A952EXV1-F1
#
_entry.id   AF-A0A952EXV1-F1
#
_cell.length_a   1.000
_cell.length_b   1.000
_cell.length_c   1.000
_cell.angle_alpha   90.00
_cell.angle_beta   90.00
_cell.angle_gamma   90.00
#
_symmetry.space_group_name_H-M   'P 1'
#
loop_
_entity.id
_entity.type
_entity.pdbx_description
1 polymer ?
#
loop_
_entity_poly.entity_id
_entity_poly.type
_entity_poly.pdbx_seq_one_letter_code
_entity_poly.pdbx_strand_id
1 'polypeptide(L)'
;MAEPTTARPGIDPTMQALLDAFPLRFTADDGVEVAREQMRQLKAPPEVLPDMRIEERTIDYGDITDIPVRIYWPPIAQHDNLPVVVFYHGGGWSIGDLDTHDPVARAHAVGAEAIV
;
A
#
# COMPACT_ATOMS: atom_id res chain seq x y z
N MET A 1 27.56 36.01 -3.53
CA MET A 1 27.32 34.75 -4.25
C MET A 1 26.65 33.81 -3.26
N ALA A 2 25.38 33.47 -3.48
CA ALA A 2 24.68 32.50 -2.64
C ALA A 2 25.19 31.09 -2.98
N GLU A 3 25.51 30.28 -1.97
CA GLU A 3 25.88 28.88 -2.15
C GLU A 3 24.74 28.10 -2.84
N PRO A 4 25.05 27.17 -3.76
CA PRO A 4 24.02 26.41 -4.45
C PRO A 4 23.35 25.41 -3.49
N THR A 5 22.06 25.61 -3.22
CA THR A 5 21.19 24.76 -2.38
C THR A 5 20.82 23.42 -3.06
N THR A 6 21.77 22.70 -3.67
CA THR A 6 21.43 21.55 -4.54
C THR A 6 22.25 20.27 -4.31
N ALA A 7 22.95 20.12 -3.18
CA ALA A 7 23.42 18.79 -2.80
C ALA A 7 22.22 17.99 -2.26
N ARG A 8 21.52 17.25 -3.14
CA ARG A 8 20.62 16.20 -2.67
C ARG A 8 21.49 15.19 -1.91
N PRO A 9 21.21 14.91 -0.62
CA PRO A 9 21.93 13.84 0.06
C PRO A 9 21.82 12.54 -0.75
N GLY A 10 22.84 11.69 -0.65
CA GLY A 10 22.81 10.38 -1.28
C GLY A 10 21.62 9.54 -0.81
N ILE A 11 21.29 8.47 -1.53
CA ILE A 11 20.27 7.51 -1.11
C ILE A 11 20.64 6.96 0.27
N ASP A 12 19.65 6.79 1.15
CA ASP A 12 19.84 6.14 2.44
C ASP A 12 20.60 4.81 2.27
N PRO A 13 21.67 4.53 3.05
CA PRO A 13 22.51 3.34 2.82
C PRO A 13 21.75 2.02 2.90
N THR A 14 20.73 1.92 3.76
CA THR A 14 19.89 0.72 3.87
C THR A 14 19.01 0.57 2.64
N MET A 15 18.44 1.67 2.15
CA MET A 15 17.67 1.68 0.90
C MET A 15 18.55 1.35 -0.31
N GLN A 16 19.77 1.87 -0.36
CA GLN A 16 20.74 1.57 -1.42
C GLN A 16 21.08 0.08 -1.46
N ALA A 17 21.40 -0.52 -0.30
CA ALA A 17 21.69 -1.95 -0.20
C ALA A 17 20.49 -2.81 -0.64
N LEU A 18 19.26 -2.37 -0.31
CA LEU A 18 18.04 -3.05 -0.77
C LEU A 18 17.89 -3.00 -2.28
N LEU A 19 18.08 -1.83 -2.91
CA LEU A 19 18.01 -1.67 -4.36
C LEU A 19 19.09 -2.49 -5.10
N ASP A 20 20.27 -2.61 -4.52
CA ASP A 20 21.37 -3.40 -5.06
C ASP A 20 21.07 -4.92 -4.97
N ALA A 21 20.43 -5.37 -3.89
CA ALA A 21 20.05 -6.76 -3.68
C ALA A 21 18.79 -7.19 -4.45
N PHE A 22 17.82 -6.27 -4.57
CA PHE A 22 16.54 -6.49 -5.23
C PHE A 22 16.34 -5.42 -6.30
N PRO A 23 16.89 -5.63 -7.52
CA PRO A 23 16.66 -4.72 -8.62
C PRO A 23 15.20 -4.82 -9.06
N LEU A 24 14.33 -4.03 -8.43
CA LEU A 24 12.94 -3.78 -8.82
C LEU A 24 12.92 -2.98 -10.13
N ARG A 25 13.36 -3.63 -11.21
CA ARG A 25 13.39 -3.06 -12.55
C ARG A 25 12.12 -3.50 -13.26
N PHE A 26 11.20 -2.57 -13.39
CA PHE A 26 10.08 -2.70 -14.31
C PHE A 26 10.46 -1.98 -15.60
N THR A 27 10.42 -2.68 -16.72
CA THR A 27 10.50 -2.05 -18.04
C THR A 27 9.14 -2.13 -18.71
N ALA A 28 8.78 -1.11 -19.49
CA ALA A 28 7.52 -1.14 -20.24
C ALA A 28 7.49 -2.30 -21.24
N ASP A 29 8.67 -2.76 -21.69
CA ASP A 29 8.85 -3.87 -22.63
C ASP A 29 8.45 -5.23 -22.03
N ASP A 30 8.48 -5.38 -20.70
CA ASP A 30 8.06 -6.61 -20.00
C ASP A 30 6.56 -6.86 -20.09
N GLY A 31 5.77 -5.79 -20.32
CA GLY A 31 4.32 -5.83 -20.34
C GLY A 31 3.66 -5.82 -18.96
N VAL A 32 2.40 -5.38 -18.92
CA VAL A 32 1.67 -5.11 -17.66
C VAL A 32 1.45 -6.36 -16.82
N GLU A 33 1.24 -7.53 -17.43
CA GLU A 33 0.96 -8.75 -16.67
C GLU A 33 2.18 -9.27 -15.90
N VAL A 34 3.37 -9.14 -16.49
CA VAL A 34 4.63 -9.47 -15.82
C VAL A 34 4.85 -8.52 -14.64
N ALA A 35 4.61 -7.22 -14.83
CA ALA A 35 4.73 -6.24 -13.76
C ALA A 35 3.74 -6.49 -12.60
N ARG A 36 2.49 -6.86 -12.91
CA ARG A 36 1.47 -7.25 -11.92
C ARG A 36 1.91 -8.47 -11.12
N GLU A 37 2.42 -9.50 -11.79
CA GLU A 37 2.86 -10.72 -11.12
C GLU A 37 4.07 -10.46 -10.23
N GLN A 38 5.07 -9.74 -10.72
CA GLN A 38 6.22 -9.35 -9.91
C GLN A 38 5.81 -8.56 -8.66
N MET A 39 4.86 -7.62 -8.78
CA MET A 39 4.35 -6.88 -7.62
C MET A 39 3.66 -7.79 -6.59
N ARG A 40 2.91 -8.81 -7.04
CA ARG A 40 2.26 -9.78 -6.14
C ARG A 40 3.26 -10.60 -5.33
N GLN A 41 4.49 -10.77 -5.81
CA GLN A 41 5.55 -11.48 -5.08
C GLN A 41 6.19 -10.64 -3.96
N LEU A 42 5.91 -9.32 -3.90
CA LEU A 42 6.46 -8.41 -2.89
C LEU A 42 5.59 -8.30 -1.63
N LYS A 43 4.58 -9.17 -1.47
CA LYS A 43 3.71 -9.18 -0.30
C LYS A 43 4.54 -9.44 0.97
N ALA A 44 4.26 -8.66 2.00
CA ALA A 44 4.84 -8.92 3.31
C ALA A 44 4.29 -10.25 3.87
N PRO A 45 5.11 -11.06 4.55
CA PRO A 45 4.64 -12.24 5.25
C PRO A 45 3.53 -11.87 6.26
N PRO A 46 2.41 -12.61 6.32
CA PRO A 46 1.32 -12.28 7.24
C PRO A 46 1.75 -12.18 8.71
N GLU A 47 2.79 -12.92 9.10
CA GLU A 47 3.31 -12.97 10.47
C GLU A 47 3.95 -11.67 10.94
N VAL A 48 4.36 -10.78 10.01
CA VAL A 48 4.93 -9.47 10.34
C VAL A 48 3.88 -8.36 10.33
N LEU A 49 2.63 -8.68 9.97
CA LEU A 49 1.54 -7.70 9.90
C LEU A 49 0.82 -7.62 11.25
N PRO A 50 0.39 -6.42 11.67
CA PRO A 50 -0.43 -6.29 12.86
C PRO A 50 -1.75 -7.05 12.67
N ASP A 51 -2.08 -7.90 13.64
CA ASP A 51 -3.37 -8.58 13.67
C ASP A 51 -4.48 -7.56 13.95
N MET A 52 -5.53 -7.59 13.14
CA MET A 52 -6.68 -6.70 13.27
C MET A 52 -7.89 -7.29 12.56
N ARG A 53 -9.08 -6.83 12.96
CA ARG A 53 -10.32 -7.20 12.29
C ARG A 53 -10.33 -6.62 10.88
N ILE A 54 -10.50 -7.50 9.90
CA ILE A 54 -10.64 -7.14 8.49
C ILE A 54 -11.95 -7.73 7.96
N GLU A 55 -12.66 -6.95 7.16
CA GLU A 55 -13.88 -7.39 6.48
C GLU A 55 -13.78 -7.13 4.99
N GLU A 56 -14.19 -8.11 4.19
CA GLU A 56 -14.38 -7.94 2.77
C GLU A 56 -15.86 -7.77 2.45
N ARG A 57 -16.16 -6.79 1.61
CA ARG A 57 -17.51 -6.46 1.17
C ARG A 57 -17.49 -6.11 -0.31
N THR A 58 -18.65 -6.22 -0.93
CA THR A 58 -18.93 -5.56 -2.21
C THR A 58 -19.93 -4.44 -1.96
N ILE A 59 -19.78 -3.34 -2.69
CA ILE A 59 -20.68 -2.19 -2.65
C ILE A 59 -21.10 -1.79 -4.06
N ASP A 60 -22.25 -1.12 -4.16
CA ASP A 60 -22.79 -0.61 -5.40
C ASP A 60 -22.85 0.93 -5.37
N TYR A 61 -22.68 1.58 -6.52
CA TYR A 61 -22.84 3.03 -6.69
C TYR A 61 -23.41 3.37 -8.07
N GLY A 62 -24.66 3.83 -8.11
CA GLY A 62 -25.36 4.10 -9.37
C GLY A 62 -25.52 2.82 -10.19
N ASP A 63 -25.03 2.83 -11.42
CA ASP A 63 -25.05 1.68 -12.33
C ASP A 63 -23.82 0.76 -12.19
N ILE A 64 -22.87 1.10 -11.30
CA ILE A 64 -21.68 0.29 -11.03
C ILE A 64 -21.98 -0.64 -9.86
N THR A 65 -21.97 -1.95 -10.09
CA THR A 65 -22.19 -2.97 -9.06
C THR A 65 -20.91 -3.71 -8.70
N ASP A 66 -20.94 -4.42 -7.58
CA ASP A 66 -19.92 -5.39 -7.17
C ASP A 66 -18.51 -4.80 -6.99
N ILE A 67 -18.41 -3.55 -6.53
CA ILE A 67 -17.12 -2.92 -6.25
C ILE A 67 -16.52 -3.56 -4.99
N PRO A 68 -15.38 -4.27 -5.07
CA PRO A 68 -14.79 -4.89 -3.90
C PRO A 68 -14.15 -3.83 -3.00
N VAL A 69 -14.42 -3.92 -1.70
CA VAL A 69 -13.79 -3.11 -0.66
C VAL A 69 -13.32 -4.02 0.48
N ARG A 70 -12.20 -3.64 1.09
CA ARG A 70 -11.66 -4.29 2.29
C ARG A 70 -11.57 -3.23 3.38
N ILE A 71 -12.23 -3.52 4.51
CA ILE A 71 -12.40 -2.62 5.64
C ILE A 71 -11.49 -3.09 6.76
N TYR A 72 -10.60 -2.22 7.22
CA TYR A 72 -9.67 -2.44 8.30
C TYR A 72 -10.15 -1.72 9.55
N TRP A 73 -10.29 -2.45 10.65
CA TRP A 73 -10.65 -1.87 11.94
C TRP A 73 -9.38 -1.65 12.77
N PRO A 74 -9.17 -0.44 13.32
CA PRO A 74 -7.99 -0.18 14.12
C PRO A 74 -8.00 -1.05 15.39
N PRO A 75 -6.85 -1.61 15.82
CA PRO A 75 -6.77 -2.51 16.97
C PRO A 75 -6.79 -1.73 18.30
N ILE A 76 -7.90 -1.03 18.57
CA ILE A 76 -8.13 -0.19 19.75
C ILE A 76 -9.34 -0.67 20.55
N ALA A 77 -9.45 -0.25 21.81
CA ALA A 77 -10.47 -0.78 22.72
C ALA A 77 -11.90 -0.25 22.45
N GLN A 78 -12.03 0.96 21.90
CA GLN A 78 -13.31 1.63 21.68
C GLN A 78 -13.50 1.93 20.19
N HIS A 79 -14.64 1.52 19.64
CA HIS A 79 -14.96 1.70 18.22
C HIS A 79 -16.11 2.70 17.99
N ASP A 80 -16.42 3.53 18.99
CA ASP A 80 -17.48 4.54 18.88
C ASP A 80 -16.95 5.78 18.15
N ASN A 81 -17.67 6.24 17.12
CA ASN A 81 -17.35 7.47 16.35
C ASN A 81 -15.93 7.53 15.75
N LEU A 82 -15.41 6.40 15.26
CA LEU A 82 -14.09 6.38 14.60
C LEU A 82 -14.09 7.22 13.31
N PRO A 83 -12.98 7.93 13.02
CA PRO A 83 -12.77 8.53 11.70
C PRO A 83 -12.63 7.44 10.63
N VAL A 84 -12.90 7.81 9.38
CA VAL A 84 -12.77 6.94 8.22
C VAL A 84 -11.76 7.53 7.24
N VAL A 85 -10.83 6.70 6.77
CA VAL A 85 -9.88 7.02 5.70
C VAL A 85 -10.23 6.16 4.49
N VAL A 86 -10.71 6.76 3.42
CA VAL A 86 -10.88 6.03 2.16
C VAL A 86 -9.53 5.94 1.46
N PHE A 87 -8.95 4.74 1.42
CA PHE A 87 -7.65 4.50 0.81
C PHE A 87 -7.77 3.97 -0.63
N TYR A 88 -7.15 4.68 -1.57
CA TYR A 88 -6.97 4.23 -2.96
C TYR A 88 -5.51 3.89 -3.19
N HIS A 89 -5.23 2.66 -3.62
CA HIS A 89 -3.86 2.21 -3.81
C HIS A 89 -3.17 2.88 -5.02
N GLY A 90 -1.84 2.84 -5.02
CA GLY A 90 -1.01 3.36 -6.10
C GLY A 90 -0.87 2.38 -7.27
N GLY A 91 0.26 2.44 -7.97
CA GLY A 91 0.56 1.51 -9.07
C GLY A 91 0.17 2.01 -10.47
N GLY A 92 -0.06 3.32 -10.61
CA GLY A 92 -0.20 3.97 -11.93
C GLY A 92 -1.33 3.41 -12.77
N TRP A 93 -2.44 3.03 -12.14
CA TRP A 93 -3.62 2.40 -12.77
C TRP A 93 -3.36 1.05 -13.46
N SER A 94 -2.14 0.50 -13.32
CA SER A 94 -1.68 -0.64 -14.10
C SER A 94 -1.34 -1.84 -13.23
N ILE A 95 -0.78 -1.62 -12.05
CA ILE A 95 -0.33 -2.67 -11.12
C ILE A 95 -0.89 -2.43 -9.70
N GLY A 96 -0.83 -3.48 -8.87
CA GLY A 96 -1.33 -3.44 -7.50
C GLY A 96 -2.78 -3.90 -7.38
N ASP A 97 -3.13 -4.27 -6.16
CA ASP A 97 -4.42 -4.78 -5.69
C ASP A 97 -4.50 -4.62 -4.17
N LEU A 98 -5.61 -5.07 -3.56
CA LEU A 98 -5.83 -5.00 -2.11
C LEU A 98 -4.77 -5.76 -1.30
N ASP A 99 -4.21 -6.85 -1.83
CA ASP A 99 -3.25 -7.66 -1.10
C ASP A 99 -1.84 -7.07 -1.12
N THR A 100 -1.42 -6.53 -2.27
CA THR A 100 -0.12 -5.86 -2.42
C THR A 100 -0.01 -4.60 -1.56
N HIS A 101 -1.15 -3.99 -1.20
CA HIS A 101 -1.21 -2.79 -0.35
C HIS A 101 -1.78 -3.06 1.05
N ASP A 102 -2.05 -4.31 1.40
CA ASP A 102 -2.54 -4.71 2.73
C ASP A 102 -1.67 -4.15 3.88
N PRO A 103 -0.32 -4.18 3.81
CA PRO A 103 0.51 -3.63 4.88
C PRO A 103 0.34 -2.11 5.06
N VAL A 104 0.11 -1.38 3.96
CA VAL A 104 -0.05 0.08 3.98
C VAL A 104 -1.40 0.46 4.56
N ALA A 105 -2.47 -0.23 4.17
CA ALA A 105 -3.81 -0.02 4.71
C ALA A 105 -3.85 -0.30 6.23
N ARG A 106 -3.23 -1.40 6.68
CA ARG A 106 -3.04 -1.68 8.11
C ARG A 106 -2.27 -0.59 8.83
N ALA A 107 -1.18 -0.10 8.25
CA ALA A 107 -0.38 0.96 8.85
C ALA A 107 -1.18 2.27 9.00
N HIS A 108 -2.05 2.59 8.03
CA HIS A 108 -2.97 3.71 8.16
C HIS A 108 -3.98 3.50 9.29
N ALA A 109 -4.60 2.31 9.39
CA ALA A 109 -5.57 2.03 10.44
C ALA A 109 -4.95 2.17 11.83
N VAL A 110 -3.76 1.61 12.02
CA VAL A 110 -3.01 1.70 13.29
C VAL A 110 -2.54 3.13 13.56
N GLY A 111 -1.87 3.76 12.60
CA GLY A 111 -1.24 5.06 12.81
C GLY A 111 -2.22 6.22 12.96
N ALA A 112 -3.39 6.12 12.34
CA ALA A 112 -4.44 7.15 12.41
C ALA A 112 -5.56 6.82 13.40
N GLU A 113 -5.56 5.63 14.01
CA GLU A 113 -6.67 5.11 14.83
C GLU A 113 -8.03 5.26 14.12
N ALA A 114 -8.04 4.89 12.83
CA ALA A 114 -9.15 5.10 11.92
C ALA A 114 -9.59 3.78 11.27
N ILE A 115 -10.86 3.70 10.87
CA ILE A 115 -11.29 2.70 9.91
C ILE A 115 -10.70 3.07 8.55
N VAL A 116 -10.10 2.09 7.86
CA VAL A 116 -9.55 2.26 6.51
C VAL A 116 -10.30 1.38 5.53
#